data_AF-A0ABD0Q3Y8-F1
#
_entry.id   AF-A0ABD0Q3Y8-F1
#
_cell.length_a   1.000
_cell.length_b   1.000
_cell.length_c   1.000
_cell.angle_alpha   90.00
_cell.angle_beta   90.00
_cell.angle_gamma   90.00
#
_symmetry.space_group_name_H-M   'P 1'
#
loop_
_entity.id
_entity.type
_entity.pdbx_description
1 polymer ?
#
loop_
_entity_poly.entity_id
_entity_poly.type
_entity_poly.pdbx_seq_one_letter_code
_entity_poly.pdbx_strand_id
1 'polypeptide(L)' 'MSQTPAMSQMKSRMEEAAKMKDEDKLYKRDGILYSTILSPPQTLDKLKDLEAREDDLILVAYPKC' A
#
# COMPACT_ATOMS: atom_id res chain seq x y z
N MET A 1 -24.49 12.55 -0.27
CA MET A 1 -23.20 11.96 -0.67
C MET A 1 -22.62 11.22 0.53
N SER A 2 -23.06 9.98 0.79
CA SER A 2 -22.51 9.15 1.86
C SER A 2 -21.11 8.69 1.45
N GLN A 3 -20.10 8.97 2.29
CA GLN A 3 -18.73 8.51 2.01
C GLN A 3 -18.68 6.98 2.12
N THR A 4 -18.18 6.33 1.07
CA THR A 4 -17.94 4.88 1.05
C THR A 4 -16.76 4.58 1.99
N PRO A 5 -16.77 3.46 2.75
CA PRO A 5 -15.71 3.12 3.70
C PRO A 5 -14.28 3.10 3.13
N ALA A 6 -14.10 2.85 1.83
CA ALA A 6 -12.79 2.94 1.18
C ALA A 6 -12.24 4.38 1.09
N MET A 7 -13.12 5.37 0.86
CA MET A 7 -12.73 6.79 0.78
C MET A 7 -12.33 7.35 2.15
N SER A 8 -12.99 6.91 3.22
CA SER A 8 -12.63 7.34 4.58
C SER A 8 -11.26 6.77 5.01
N GLN A 9 -10.96 5.52 4.66
CA GLN A 9 -9.65 4.90 4.91
C GLN A 9 -8.53 5.55 4.08
N MET A 10 -8.80 5.96 2.84
CA MET A 10 -7.81 6.69 2.04
C MET A 10 -7.50 8.06 2.66
N LYS A 11 -8.53 8.75 3.16
CA LYS A 11 -8.38 10.05 3.80
C LYS A 11 -7.54 9.94 5.09
N SER A 12 -7.80 8.95 5.94
CA SER A 12 -7.02 8.77 7.17
C SER A 12 -5.54 8.49 6.88
N ARG A 13 -5.24 7.67 5.85
CA ARG A 13 -3.87 7.40 5.40
C ARG A 13 -3.16 8.64 4.87
N MET A 14 -3.87 9.53 4.16
CA MET A 14 -3.32 10.81 3.71
C MET A 14 -3.01 11.75 4.88
N GLU A 15 -3.88 11.80 5.89
CA GLU A 15 -3.66 12.60 7.10
C GLU A 15 -2.47 12.09 7.93
N GLU A 16 -2.28 10.77 8.00
CA GLU A 16 -1.09 10.16 8.60
C GLU A 16 0.17 10.52 7.83
N ALA A 17 0.14 10.40 6.49
CA ALA A 17 1.26 10.75 5.62
C ALA A 17 1.67 12.23 5.75
N ALA A 18 0.72 13.13 5.98
CA ALA A 18 1.00 14.55 6.16
C ALA A 18 1.76 14.87 7.46
N LYS A 19 1.66 14.00 8.48
CA LYS A 19 2.30 14.19 9.80
C LYS A 19 3.64 13.45 9.93
N MET A 20 3.94 12.56 8.99
CA MET A 20 5.16 11.75 8.98
C MET A 20 6.31 12.51 8.32
N LYS A 21 7.54 12.35 8.81
CA LYS A 21 8.73 12.91 8.16
C LYS A 21 8.93 12.24 6.80
N ASP A 22 9.52 12.94 5.86
CA ASP A 22 9.71 12.42 4.50
C ASP A 22 10.57 11.13 4.48
N GLU A 23 11.57 11.06 5.34
CA GLU A 23 12.46 9.89 5.50
C GLU A 23 11.72 8.65 6.00
N ASP A 24 10.67 8.83 6.80
CA ASP A 24 9.90 7.72 7.41
C ASP A 24 8.79 7.20 6.46
N LYS A 25 8.46 7.94 5.40
CA LYS A 25 7.40 7.58 4.43
C LYS A 25 7.79 6.39 3.56
N LEU A 26 9.08 6.12 3.43
CA LEU A 26 9.62 5.09 2.56
C LEU A 26 10.56 4.18 3.36
N TYR A 27 10.56 2.90 2.99
CA TYR A 27 11.55 1.94 3.47
C TYR A 27 12.07 1.10 2.30
N LYS A 28 13.26 0.55 2.48
CA LYS A 28 13.92 -0.29 1.48
C LYS A 28 13.77 -1.75 1.85
N ARG A 29 13.38 -2.57 0.88
CA ARG A 29 13.30 -4.03 0.99
C ARG A 29 13.80 -4.64 -0.31
N ASP A 30 14.74 -5.57 -0.21
CA ASP A 30 15.30 -6.29 -1.37
C ASP A 30 15.76 -5.36 -2.51
N GLY A 31 16.27 -4.17 -2.15
CA GLY A 31 16.71 -3.16 -3.12
C GLY A 31 15.65 -2.14 -3.54
N ILE A 32 14.36 -2.39 -3.28
CA ILE A 32 13.21 -1.60 -3.78
C ILE A 32 12.65 -0.69 -2.68
N LEU A 33 12.21 0.51 -3.05
CA LEU A 33 11.54 1.45 -2.16
C LEU A 33 10.03 1.20 -2.12
N TYR A 34 9.49 1.06 -0.91
CA TYR A 34 8.07 0.88 -0.65
C TYR A 34 7.53 1.98 0.26
N SER A 35 6.24 2.31 0.11
CA SER A 35 5.55 3.22 1.02
C SER A 35 5.24 2.52 2.35
N THR A 36 5.65 3.13 3.47
CA THR A 36 5.37 2.61 4.81
C THR A 36 3.86 2.52 5.10
N ILE A 37 3.07 3.45 4.56
CA ILE A 37 1.63 3.57 4.83
C ILE A 37 0.79 2.69 3.90
N LEU A 38 1.09 2.70 2.59
CA LEU A 38 0.33 1.93 1.61
C LEU A 38 0.79 0.47 1.53
N SER A 39 2.06 0.22 1.82
CA SER A 39 2.67 -1.10 1.75
C SER A 39 3.41 -1.43 3.05
N PRO A 40 2.68 -1.59 4.18
CA PRO A 40 3.31 -1.87 5.47
C PRO A 40 4.19 -3.13 5.40
N PRO A 41 5.40 -3.14 6.01
CA PRO A 41 6.33 -4.26 5.95
C PRO A 41 5.69 -5.61 6.33
N GLN A 42 4.89 -5.60 7.40
CA GLN A 42 4.22 -6.79 7.93
C GLN A 42 3.19 -7.37 6.96
N THR A 43 2.53 -6.53 6.16
CA THR A 43 1.57 -6.95 5.14
C THR A 43 2.30 -7.49 3.91
N LEU A 44 3.39 -6.84 3.50
CA LEU A 44 4.21 -7.29 2.38
C LEU A 44 4.95 -8.60 2.66
N ASP A 45 5.26 -8.91 3.91
CA ASP A 45 5.80 -10.22 4.29
C ASP A 45 4.80 -11.34 4.00
N LYS A 46 3.53 -11.13 4.33
CA LYS A 46 2.45 -12.10 4.10
C LYS A 46 2.12 -12.29 2.61
N LEU A 47 2.50 -11.34 1.75
CA LEU A 47 2.27 -11.44 0.31
C LEU A 47 3.06 -12.63 -0.30
N LYS A 48 4.13 -13.10 0.35
CA LYS A 48 4.88 -14.28 -0.07
C LYS A 48 4.06 -15.57 -0.01
N ASP A 49 3.08 -15.60 0.90
CA ASP A 49 2.18 -16.73 1.12
C ASP A 49 0.85 -16.54 0.36
N LEU A 50 0.77 -15.55 -0.54
CA LEU A 50 -0.42 -15.32 -1.35
C LEU A 50 -0.57 -16.45 -2.37
N GLU A 51 -1.63 -17.24 -2.23
CA GLU A 51 -2.02 -18.26 -3.19
C GLU A 51 -3.06 -17.70 -4.17
N ALA A 52 -2.69 -17.59 -5.45
CA ALA A 52 -3.61 -17.22 -6.51
C ALA A 52 -4.42 -18.44 -6.97
N ARG A 53 -5.68 -18.20 -7.35
CA ARG A 53 -6.54 -19.19 -7.99
C ARG A 53 -6.37 -19.14 -9.50
N GLU A 54 -6.79 -20.20 -10.19
CA GLU A 54 -6.66 -20.32 -11.65
C GLU A 54 -7.45 -19.24 -12.41
N ASP A 55 -8.52 -18.73 -11.81
CA ASP A 55 -9.42 -17.72 -12.38
C ASP A 55 -9.16 -16.28 -11.89
N ASP A 56 -8.12 -16.06 -11.07
CA ASP A 56 -7.79 -14.72 -10.57
C ASP A 56 -7.14 -13.85 -11.67
N LEU A 57 -7.59 -12.60 -11.78
CA LEU A 57 -7.01 -11.59 -12.67
C LEU A 57 -6.17 -10.59 -11.87
N ILE A 58 -4.88 -10.51 -12.17
CA ILE A 58 -3.94 -9.60 -11.52
C ILE A 58 -3.64 -8.42 -12.45
N LEU A 59 -3.99 -7.21 -12.01
CA LEU A 59 -3.60 -5.97 -12.68
C LEU A 59 -2.26 -5.49 -12.12
N VAL A 60 -1.24 -5.48 -12.97
CA VAL A 60 0.10 -5.01 -12.63
C VAL A 60 0.38 -3.72 -13.36
N ALA A 61 0.70 -2.66 -12.61
CA ALA A 61 1.14 -1.41 -13.19
C ALA A 61 2.13 -0.70 -12.28
N TYR A 62 3.04 0.06 -12.89
CA TYR A 62 3.87 1.00 -12.14
C TYR A 62 3.03 2.22 -11.74
N PRO A 63 3.19 2.77 -10.52
CA PRO A 63 2.35 3.88 -10.06
C PRO A 63 2.32 5.05 -11.06
N LYS A 64 1.13 5.66 -11.22
CA LYS A 64 0.81 6.76 -12.15
C LYS A 64 0.60 6.38 -13.64
N CYS A 65 0.41 5.09 -13.91
CA CYS A 65 -0.16 4.60 -15.17
C CYS A 65 -1.58 5.14 -15.45
#